data_AF-A0A6G2D5U4-F1
#
_entry.id   AF-A0A6G2D5U4-F1
#
_cell.length_a   1.000
_cell.length_b   1.000
_cell.length_c   1.000
_cell.angle_alpha   90.00
_cell.angle_beta   90.00
_cell.angle_gamma   90.00
#
_symmetry.space_group_name_H-M   'P 1'
#
loop_
_entity.id
_entity.type
_entity.pdbx_description
1 polymer ?
#
loop_
_entity_poly.entity_id
_entity_poly.type
_entity_poly.pdbx_seq_one_letter_code
_entity_poly.pdbx_strand_id
1 'polypeptide(L)'
;GSSLFKRGYRTEKGGAPIKENMAAAILQLSNWYPDKPLIDPTCGSGTFCIEAAMIARKMAPGLRRSFAFEEWNWVSDRLIQEVRTEASKKINREIELDIMGCDIDGRMVEIAKANA
;
A
#
# COMPACT_ATOMS: atom_id res chain seq x y z
N GLY A 1 -7.22 -3.83 17.59
CA GLY A 1 -6.10 -3.95 16.62
C GLY A 1 -5.61 -2.58 16.19
N SER A 2 -4.50 -2.49 15.46
CA SER A 2 -4.00 -1.21 14.95
C SER A 2 -4.88 -0.65 13.82
N SER A 3 -4.95 0.68 13.67
CA SER A 3 -5.75 1.32 12.61
C SER A 3 -5.40 0.81 11.22
N LEU A 4 -6.39 0.67 10.33
CA LEU A 4 -6.23 0.01 9.04
C LEU A 4 -5.27 0.72 8.08
N PHE A 5 -5.11 2.04 8.18
CA PHE A 5 -4.16 2.78 7.36
C PHE A 5 -2.72 2.27 7.53
N LYS A 6 -2.37 1.69 8.70
CA LYS A 6 -1.07 1.06 8.90
C LYS A 6 -0.99 -0.26 8.11
N ARG A 7 -0.63 -0.23 6.83
CA ARG A 7 -0.62 -1.43 5.95
C ARG A 7 0.48 -2.44 6.29
N GLY A 8 1.52 -1.99 7.00
CA GLY A 8 2.68 -2.81 7.39
C GLY A 8 3.92 -2.58 6.53
N TYR A 9 3.86 -1.75 5.48
CA TYR A 9 5.03 -1.44 4.65
C TYR A 9 5.87 -0.27 5.17
N ARG A 10 5.27 0.63 5.96
CA ARG A 10 5.90 1.89 6.38
C ARG A 10 6.92 1.65 7.50
N THR A 11 8.20 1.67 7.17
CA THR A 11 9.33 1.49 8.10
C THR A 11 9.72 2.82 8.74
N GLU A 12 9.84 3.88 7.95
CA GLU A 12 10.17 5.23 8.40
C GLU A 12 9.17 6.28 7.92
N LYS A 13 9.09 7.40 8.64
CA LYS A 13 8.14 8.50 8.38
C LYS A 13 8.89 9.82 8.29
N GLY A 14 8.53 10.63 7.30
CA GLY A 14 8.85 12.06 7.32
C GLY A 14 8.04 12.81 8.38
N GLY A 15 8.18 14.14 8.45
CA GLY A 15 7.55 14.98 9.47
C GLY A 15 6.02 14.93 9.52
N ALA A 16 5.35 14.70 8.39
CA ALA A 16 3.89 14.61 8.32
C ALA A 16 3.38 13.87 7.05
N PRO A 17 3.52 12.54 6.95
CA PRO A 17 3.02 11.82 5.78
C PRO A 17 1.48 11.74 5.78
N ILE A 18 0.89 11.82 4.59
CA ILE A 18 -0.53 11.52 4.38
C ILE A 18 -0.85 10.09 4.83
N LYS A 19 -2.04 9.88 5.38
CA LYS A 19 -2.50 8.53 5.74
C LYS A 19 -2.74 7.71 4.47
N GLU A 20 -2.35 6.44 4.51
CA GLU A 20 -2.43 5.48 3.41
C GLU A 20 -3.86 5.34 2.87
N ASN A 21 -4.85 5.28 3.76
CA ASN A 21 -6.26 5.21 3.34
C ASN A 21 -6.76 6.49 2.65
N MET A 22 -6.21 7.67 3.01
CA MET A 22 -6.54 8.92 2.33
C MET A 22 -5.89 8.96 0.94
N ALA A 23 -4.63 8.54 0.82
CA ALA A 23 -3.97 8.43 -0.49
C ALA A 23 -4.73 7.48 -1.43
N ALA A 24 -5.13 6.30 -0.95
CA ALA A 24 -5.96 5.36 -1.71
C ALA A 24 -7.32 5.95 -2.13
N ALA A 25 -7.95 6.74 -1.28
CA ALA A 25 -9.21 7.41 -1.60
C ALA A 25 -9.03 8.47 -2.69
N ILE A 26 -7.98 9.29 -2.59
CA ILE A 26 -7.65 10.31 -3.61
C ILE A 26 -7.36 9.65 -4.96
N LEU A 27 -6.61 8.55 -4.99
CA LEU A 27 -6.36 7.80 -6.22
C LEU A 27 -7.67 7.27 -6.84
N GLN A 28 -8.60 6.76 -6.03
CA GLN A 28 -9.92 6.32 -6.50
C GLN A 28 -10.81 7.46 -6.99
N LEU A 29 -10.66 8.67 -6.44
CA LEU A 29 -11.37 9.87 -6.90
C LEU A 29 -10.74 10.48 -8.16
N SER A 30 -9.47 10.18 -8.42
CA SER A 30 -8.80 10.59 -9.65
C SER A 30 -9.30 9.82 -10.87
N ASN A 31 -8.92 10.27 -12.06
CA ASN A 31 -9.15 9.55 -13.32
C ASN A 31 -7.95 8.65 -13.71
N TRP A 32 -7.10 8.31 -12.74
CA TRP A 32 -5.97 7.42 -12.95
C TRP A 32 -6.43 5.96 -13.02
N TYR A 33 -5.81 5.23 -13.94
CA TYR A 33 -5.99 3.80 -14.14
C TYR A 33 -4.60 3.17 -14.34
N PRO A 34 -4.41 1.88 -14.05
CA PRO A 34 -3.09 1.23 -14.11
C PRO A 34 -2.38 1.29 -15.48
N ASP A 35 -3.11 1.52 -16.57
CA ASP A 35 -2.61 1.69 -17.94
C ASP A 35 -2.13 3.12 -18.23
N LYS A 36 -2.22 4.04 -17.27
CA LYS A 36 -1.77 5.42 -17.40
C LYS A 36 -0.57 5.71 -16.49
N PRO A 37 0.35 6.59 -16.93
CA PRO A 37 1.41 7.07 -16.04
C PRO A 37 0.85 7.80 -14.82
N LEU A 38 1.48 7.59 -13.67
CA LEU A 38 1.26 8.36 -12.44
C LEU A 38 2.55 9.05 -12.05
N ILE A 39 2.49 10.36 -11.79
CA ILE A 39 3.61 11.12 -11.27
C ILE A 39 3.20 11.80 -9.97
N ASP A 40 3.93 11.55 -8.89
CA ASP A 40 3.87 12.31 -7.65
C ASP A 40 5.15 13.18 -7.52
N PRO A 41 5.07 14.48 -7.84
CA PRO A 41 6.24 15.36 -7.89
C PRO A 41 6.75 15.80 -6.52
N THR A 42 6.05 15.45 -5.45
CA THR A 42 6.38 15.78 -4.05
C THR A 42 6.08 14.58 -3.18
N CYS A 43 6.66 13.43 -3.53
CA CYS A 43 6.21 12.13 -3.05
C CYS A 43 6.49 11.88 -1.57
N GLY A 44 7.42 12.65 -0.97
CA GLY A 44 7.88 12.47 0.39
C GLY A 44 8.24 11.01 0.63
N SER A 45 7.49 10.35 1.52
CA SER A 45 7.71 8.93 1.87
C SER A 45 7.13 7.91 0.87
N GLY A 46 6.69 8.35 -0.32
CA GLY A 46 6.20 7.50 -1.41
C GLY A 46 4.76 6.98 -1.26
N THR A 47 3.91 7.62 -0.44
CA THR A 47 2.61 7.04 -0.06
C THR A 47 1.65 6.88 -1.25
N PHE A 48 1.57 7.87 -2.15
CA PHE A 48 0.74 7.74 -3.35
C PHE A 48 1.27 6.67 -4.31
N CYS A 49 2.58 6.65 -4.57
CA CYS A 49 3.19 5.66 -5.45
C CYS A 49 2.95 4.22 -4.96
N ILE A 50 3.10 3.98 -3.65
CA ILE A 50 2.89 2.66 -3.05
C ILE A 50 1.41 2.25 -3.10
N GLU A 51 0.48 3.11 -2.68
CA GLU A 51 -0.95 2.78 -2.73
C GLU A 51 -1.43 2.59 -4.18
N ALA A 52 -0.93 3.37 -5.15
CA ALA A 52 -1.21 3.19 -6.56
C ALA A 52 -0.72 1.84 -7.08
N ALA A 53 0.52 1.45 -6.77
CA ALA A 53 1.07 0.16 -7.14
C ALA A 53 0.28 -1.01 -6.51
N MET A 54 -0.14 -0.87 -5.26
CA MET A 54 -0.97 -1.86 -4.59
C MET A 54 -2.35 -2.00 -5.23
N ILE A 55 -3.02 -0.87 -5.54
CA ILE A 55 -4.32 -0.86 -6.23
C ILE A 55 -4.20 -1.53 -7.61
N ALA A 56 -3.21 -1.12 -8.41
CA ALA A 56 -3.01 -1.63 -9.76
C ALA A 56 -2.73 -3.14 -9.79
N ARG A 57 -1.90 -3.62 -8.86
CA ARG A 57 -1.59 -5.05 -8.72
C ARG A 57 -2.68 -5.85 -8.01
N LYS A 58 -3.81 -5.24 -7.64
CA LYS A 58 -4.89 -5.88 -6.85
C LYS A 58 -4.36 -6.49 -5.54
N MET A 59 -3.36 -5.84 -4.93
CA MET A 59 -2.76 -6.30 -3.68
C MET A 59 -3.63 -5.90 -2.50
N ALA A 60 -4.03 -6.88 -1.69
CA ALA A 60 -4.86 -6.60 -0.53
C ALA A 60 -4.11 -5.72 0.51
N PRO A 61 -4.73 -4.64 1.01
CA PRO A 61 -4.07 -3.69 1.94
C PRO A 61 -3.71 -4.33 3.30
N GLY A 62 -4.35 -5.45 3.64
CA GLY A 62 -4.12 -6.20 4.88
C GLY A 62 -3.04 -7.28 4.78
N LEU A 63 -2.44 -7.50 3.61
CA LEU A 63 -1.66 -8.72 3.36
C LEU A 63 -0.38 -8.82 4.22
N ARG A 64 0.28 -7.68 4.49
CA ARG A 64 1.53 -7.58 5.26
C ARG A 64 1.34 -7.18 6.73
N ARG A 65 0.15 -7.39 7.30
CA ARG A 65 -0.16 -7.06 8.70
C ARG A 65 -1.04 -8.14 9.34
N SER A 66 -1.20 -8.07 10.66
CA SER A 66 -2.16 -8.86 11.43
C SER A 66 -3.40 -8.04 11.82
N PHE A 67 -4.43 -8.76 12.26
CA PHE A 67 -5.67 -8.20 12.80
C PHE A 67 -5.96 -8.79 14.17
N ALA A 68 -6.55 -8.00 15.06
CA ALA A 68 -6.81 -8.45 16.43
C ALA A 68 -7.82 -9.61 16.53
N PHE A 69 -8.67 -9.79 15.51
CA PHE A 69 -9.61 -10.92 15.50
C PHE A 69 -8.92 -12.25 15.20
N GLU A 70 -7.70 -12.24 14.67
CA GLU A 70 -6.95 -13.47 14.35
C GLU A 70 -6.51 -14.22 15.61
N GLU A 71 -6.52 -13.55 16.77
CA GLU A 71 -6.16 -14.14 18.08
C GLU A 71 -7.39 -14.64 18.85
N TRP A 72 -8.60 -14.50 18.29
CA TRP A 72 -9.82 -14.94 18.97
C TRP A 72 -9.95 -16.46 18.88
N ASN A 73 -10.19 -17.11 20.02
CA ASN A 73 -10.26 -18.58 20.15
C ASN A 73 -11.37 -19.26 19.33
N TRP A 74 -12.36 -18.50 18.85
CA TRP A 74 -13.47 -18.98 18.02
C TRP A 74 -13.28 -18.69 16.53
N VAL A 75 -12.20 -17.99 16.16
CA VAL A 75 -11.84 -17.76 14.76
C VAL A 75 -10.92 -18.90 14.30
N SER A 76 -11.22 -19.46 13.12
CA SER A 76 -10.43 -20.57 12.58
C SER A 76 -9.13 -20.07 11.92
N ASP A 77 -7.98 -20.55 12.39
CA ASP A 77 -6.68 -20.32 11.74
C ASP A 77 -6.69 -20.76 10.28
N ARG A 78 -7.37 -21.87 9.98
CA ARG A 78 -7.52 -22.37 8.61
C ARG A 78 -8.22 -21.34 7.72
N LEU A 79 -9.32 -20.73 8.20
CA LEU A 79 -10.04 -19.70 7.46
C LEU A 79 -9.16 -18.47 7.19
N ILE A 80 -8.36 -18.05 8.18
CA ILE A 80 -7.42 -16.93 8.01
C ILE A 80 -6.40 -17.24 6.91
N GLN A 81 -5.81 -18.44 6.93
CA GLN A 81 -4.84 -18.87 5.92
C GLN A 81 -5.48 -19.00 4.52
N GLU A 82 -6.71 -19.49 4.43
CA GLU A 82 -7.46 -19.56 3.17
C GLU A 82 -7.67 -18.17 2.57
N VAL A 83 -8.15 -17.20 3.35
CA VAL A 83 -8.39 -15.83 2.88
C VAL A 83 -7.08 -15.14 2.47
N ARG A 84 -5.99 -15.32 3.24
CA ARG A 84 -4.66 -14.77 2.88
C ARG A 84 -4.10 -15.40 1.61
N THR A 85 -4.32 -16.70 1.42
CA THR A 85 -3.92 -17.43 0.20
C THR A 85 -4.71 -16.93 -1.01
N GLU A 86 -6.03 -16.76 -0.87
CA GLU A 86 -6.88 -16.22 -1.93
C GLU A 86 -6.46 -14.79 -2.30
N ALA A 87 -6.24 -13.93 -1.31
CA ALA A 87 -5.77 -12.57 -1.53
C ALA A 87 -4.42 -12.54 -2.27
N SER A 88 -3.50 -13.44 -1.92
CA SER A 88 -2.19 -13.56 -2.58
C SER A 88 -2.28 -14.01 -4.04
N LYS A 89 -3.26 -14.87 -4.36
CA LYS A 89 -3.53 -15.34 -5.73
C LYS A 89 -4.12 -14.26 -6.63
N LYS A 90 -4.80 -13.26 -6.07
CA LYS A 90 -5.38 -12.13 -6.82
C LYS A 90 -4.35 -11.10 -7.28
N ILE A 91 -3.12 -11.15 -6.76
CA ILE A 91 -2.07 -10.20 -7.09
C ILE A 91 -1.66 -10.37 -8.55
N ASN A 92 -1.87 -9.33 -9.36
CA ASN A 92 -1.37 -9.26 -10.71
C ASN A 92 0.09 -8.78 -10.69
N ARG A 93 1.04 -9.70 -10.85
CA ARG A 93 2.49 -9.38 -10.89
C ARG A 93 3.00 -9.04 -12.29
N GLU A 94 2.23 -9.39 -13.32
CA GLU A 94 2.62 -9.24 -14.73
C GLU A 94 2.25 -7.86 -15.28
N ILE A 95 1.42 -7.09 -14.56
CA ILE A 95 1.10 -5.73 -14.96
C ILE A 95 2.35 -4.83 -14.87
N GLU A 96 2.71 -4.26 -16.01
CA GLU A 96 3.69 -3.19 -16.10
C GLU A 96 3.06 -1.89 -15.62
N LEU A 97 3.77 -1.15 -14.76
CA LEU A 97 3.28 0.08 -14.15
C LEU A 97 4.27 1.20 -14.44
N ASP A 98 3.74 2.33 -14.88
CA ASP A 98 4.47 3.57 -15.01
C ASP A 98 4.09 4.49 -13.85
N ILE A 99 4.82 4.37 -12.74
CA ILE A 99 4.60 5.15 -11.52
C ILE A 99 5.94 5.78 -11.12
N MET A 100 5.99 7.10 -11.15
CA MET A 100 7.16 7.88 -10.75
C MET A 100 6.83 8.73 -9.52
N GLY A 101 7.75 8.77 -8.57
CA GLY A 101 7.72 9.69 -7.45
C GLY A 101 9.05 10.41 -7.33
N CYS A 102 9.02 11.72 -7.13
CA CYS A 102 10.22 12.49 -6.81
C CYS A 102 9.96 13.45 -5.64
N ASP A 103 11.04 13.80 -4.95
CA ASP A 103 11.04 14.79 -3.88
C ASP A 103 12.37 15.56 -3.90
N ILE A 104 12.36 16.79 -3.41
CA ILE A 104 13.56 17.61 -3.31
C ILE A 104 14.47 17.15 -2.16
N ASP A 105 13.91 16.56 -1.11
CA ASP A 105 14.70 15.98 -0.02
C ASP A 105 15.12 14.55 -0.37
N GLY A 106 16.42 14.38 -0.68
CA GLY A 106 16.99 13.08 -0.99
C GLY A 106 16.77 12.03 0.11
N ARG A 107 16.67 12.43 1.38
CA ARG A 107 16.36 11.49 2.48
C ARG A 107 14.94 10.93 2.37
N MET A 108 13.99 11.77 1.94
CA MET A 108 12.61 11.33 1.73
C MET A 108 12.52 10.31 0.60
N VAL A 109 13.30 10.50 -0.47
CA VAL A 109 13.40 9.53 -1.57
C VAL A 109 13.97 8.19 -1.08
N GLU A 110 14.99 8.19 -0.22
CA GLU A 110 15.52 6.95 0.38
C GLU A 110 14.48 6.26 1.28
N ILE A 111 13.73 7.02 2.09
CA ILE A 111 12.60 6.49 2.88
C ILE A 111 11.52 5.90 1.97
N ALA A 112 11.20 6.57 0.86
CA ALA A 112 10.22 6.09 -0.11
C ALA A 112 10.64 4.75 -0.73
N LYS A 113 11.91 4.60 -1.10
CA LYS A 113 12.48 3.33 -1.59
C LYS A 113 12.42 2.23 -0.54
N ALA A 114 12.74 2.54 0.73
CA ALA A 114 12.68 1.57 1.82
C ALA A 114 11.26 1.12 2.18
N ASN A 115 10.25 1.95 1.90
CA ASN A 115 8.84 1.66 2.15
C ASN A 115 8.17 0.82 1.04
N ALA A 116 8.73 0.78 -0.18
CA ALA A 116 8.14 0.12 -1.36
C ALA A 116 8.46 -1.39 -1.39
#